data_AF-A0A0B0PQ73-F1
#
_entry.id   AF-A0A0B0PQ73-F1
#
_cell.length_a   1.000
_cell.length_b   1.000
_cell.length_c   1.000
_cell.angle_alpha   90.00
_cell.angle_beta   90.00
_cell.angle_gamma   90.00
#
_symmetry.space_group_name_H-M   'P 1'
#
loop_
_entity.id
_entity.type
_entity.pdbx_description
1 polymer ?
#
loop_
_entity_poly.entity_id
_entity_poly.type
_entity_poly.pdbx_seq_one_letter_code
_entity_poly.pdbx_strand_id
1 'polypeptide(L)' 'MPDSNKNQALDNIKERFALDVLDDYIKKALGKKWRDHKSNLKKEYFKKDISLKEKLRNVLPGMLSYQWEDAVRFWNSKK' A
#
# COMPACT_ATOMS: atom_id res chain seq x y z
N MET A 1 -5.94 -0.86 8.10
CA MET A 1 -5.92 0.24 7.11
C MET A 1 -7.35 0.70 6.91
N PRO A 2 -7.65 1.99 7.10
CA PRO A 2 -8.99 2.50 6.85
C PRO A 2 -9.27 2.49 5.34
N ASP A 3 -10.47 2.04 4.94
CA ASP A 3 -10.93 2.04 3.55
C ASP A 3 -10.93 3.43 2.90
N SER A 4 -10.86 4.48 3.73
CA SER A 4 -10.82 5.89 3.36
C SER A 4 -9.81 6.21 2.25
N ASN A 5 -8.56 5.73 2.33
CA ASN A 5 -7.54 6.04 1.33
C ASN A 5 -7.83 5.41 -0.05
N LYS A 6 -8.50 4.26 -0.06
CA LYS A 6 -8.85 3.57 -1.32
C LYS A 6 -10.02 4.27 -2.01
N ASN A 7 -11.00 4.73 -1.24
CA ASN A 7 -12.14 5.47 -1.77
C ASN A 7 -11.72 6.85 -2.27
N GLN A 8 -10.86 7.55 -1.53
CA GLN A 8 -10.29 8.82 -1.99
C GLN A 8 -9.52 8.67 -3.33
N ALA A 9 -8.74 7.60 -3.49
CA ALA A 9 -8.05 7.34 -4.75
C ALA A 9 -9.02 7.03 -5.90
N LEU A 10 -10.10 6.32 -5.62
CA LEU A 10 -11.17 6.03 -6.59
C LEU A 10 -11.85 7.32 -7.05
N ASP A 11 -12.23 8.18 -6.10
CA ASP A 11 -12.95 9.43 -6.38
C ASP A 11 -12.08 10.38 -7.21
N ASN A 12 -10.79 10.51 -6.88
CA ASN A 12 -9.83 11.29 -7.67
C ASN A 12 -9.70 10.78 -9.13
N ILE A 13 -9.78 9.46 -9.35
CA ILE A 13 -9.73 8.88 -10.69
C ILE A 13 -11.04 9.17 -11.44
N LYS A 14 -12.19 9.03 -10.77
CA LYS A 14 -13.48 9.34 -11.38
C LYS A 14 -13.59 10.80 -11.80
N GLU A 15 -13.20 11.72 -10.92
CA GLU A 15 -13.22 13.15 -11.18
C GLU A 15 -12.31 13.53 -12.35
N ARG A 16 -11.09 12.97 -12.40
CA ARG A 16 -10.10 13.32 -13.41
C ARG A 16 -10.35 12.72 -14.79
N PHE A 17 -11.01 11.57 -14.86
CA PHE A 17 -11.22 10.82 -16.11
C PHE A 17 -12.69 10.72 -16.54
N ALA A 18 -13.64 11.24 -15.76
CA ALA A 18 -15.08 11.16 -16.02
C ALA A 18 -15.60 9.73 -16.26
N LEU A 19 -15.04 8.75 -15.52
CA LEU A 19 -15.31 7.32 -15.70
C LEU A 19 -16.30 6.79 -14.64
N ASP A 20 -17.60 6.97 -14.87
CA ASP A 20 -18.65 6.51 -13.93
C ASP A 20 -18.99 5.02 -14.08
N VAL A 21 -18.78 4.44 -15.27
CA VAL A 21 -19.27 3.09 -15.63
C VAL A 21 -18.27 1.97 -15.30
N LEU A 22 -17.02 2.30 -14.95
CA LEU A 22 -15.91 1.33 -14.87
C LEU A 22 -15.49 0.97 -13.44
N ASP A 23 -16.40 1.14 -12.48
CA ASP A 23 -16.05 1.18 -11.07
C ASP A 23 -15.43 -0.14 -10.55
N ASP A 24 -16.01 -1.27 -10.96
CA ASP A 24 -15.53 -2.60 -10.58
C ASP A 24 -14.17 -2.93 -11.20
N TYR A 25 -13.94 -2.53 -12.45
CA TYR A 25 -12.66 -2.76 -13.11
C TYR A 25 -11.57 -1.87 -12.52
N ILE A 26 -11.86 -0.59 -12.22
CA ILE A 26 -10.93 0.31 -11.53
C ILE A 26 -10.58 -0.26 -10.15
N LYS A 27 -11.57 -0.70 -9.36
CA LYS A 27 -11.35 -1.34 -8.05
C LYS A 27 -10.48 -2.60 -8.16
N LYS A 28 -10.70 -3.44 -9.18
CA LYS A 28 -9.87 -4.64 -9.44
C LYS A 28 -8.44 -4.27 -9.82
N ALA A 29 -8.25 -3.35 -10.75
CA ALA A 29 -6.96 -2.90 -11.23
C ALA A 29 -6.15 -2.22 -10.12
N LEU A 30 -6.77 -1.33 -9.37
CA LEU A 30 -6.18 -0.66 -8.21
C LEU A 30 -5.80 -1.67 -7.13
N GLY A 31 -6.69 -2.62 -6.83
CA GLY A 31 -6.41 -3.71 -5.91
C GLY A 31 -5.21 -4.56 -6.33
N LYS A 32 -5.08 -4.89 -7.62
CA LYS A 32 -3.92 -5.61 -8.16
C LYS A 32 -2.63 -4.79 -8.00
N LYS A 33 -2.61 -3.54 -8.49
CA LYS A 33 -1.44 -2.66 -8.34
C LYS A 33 -0.99 -2.53 -6.90
N TRP A 34 -1.94 -2.38 -5.97
CA TRP A 34 -1.66 -2.28 -4.55
C TRP A 34 -1.04 -3.56 -3.97
N ARG A 35 -1.56 -4.73 -4.32
CA ARG A 35 -0.98 -6.03 -3.91
C ARG A 35 0.42 -6.22 -4.47
N ASP A 36 0.61 -5.94 -5.75
CA ASP A 36 1.90 -6.07 -6.43
C ASP A 36 2.94 -5.14 -5.80
N HIS A 37 2.56 -3.87 -5.56
CA HIS A 37 3.41 -2.91 -4.86
C HIS A 37 3.82 -3.41 -3.47
N LYS A 38 2.86 -3.85 -2.64
CA LYS A 38 3.17 -4.42 -1.31
C LYS A 38 4.10 -5.64 -1.37
N SER A 39 3.93 -6.50 -2.38
CA SER A 39 4.78 -7.68 -2.58
C SER A 39 6.22 -7.27 -2.90
N ASN A 40 6.40 -6.32 -3.82
CA ASN A 40 7.72 -5.79 -4.18
C ASN A 40 8.40 -5.13 -2.97
N LEU A 41 7.66 -4.30 -2.22
CA LEU A 41 8.17 -3.69 -1.00
C LEU A 41 8.62 -4.73 0.03
N LYS A 42 7.82 -5.78 0.24
CA LYS A 42 8.19 -6.87 1.15
C LYS A 42 9.47 -7.56 0.67
N LYS A 43 9.61 -7.82 -0.63
CA LYS A 43 10.81 -8.47 -1.18
C LYS A 43 12.08 -7.63 -0.98
N GLU A 44 11.99 -6.32 -1.21
CA GLU A 44 13.15 -5.41 -1.13
C GLU A 44 13.58 -5.12 0.31
N TYR A 45 12.61 -4.96 1.22
CA TYR A 45 12.87 -4.40 2.56
C TYR A 45 12.61 -5.37 3.71
N PHE A 46 11.82 -6.44 3.52
CA PHE A 46 11.58 -7.44 4.55
C PHE A 46 12.65 -8.53 4.54
N LYS A 47 13.88 -8.13 4.87
CA LYS A 47 14.98 -9.06 5.15
C LYS A 47 14.74 -9.73 6.51
N LYS A 48 14.96 -11.05 6.61
CA LYS A 48 14.63 -11.84 7.82
C LYS A 48 15.62 -11.58 8.97
N ASP A 49 16.84 -11.23 8.61
CA ASP A 49 18.01 -10.98 9.44
C ASP A 49 18.04 -9.58 10.07
N ILE A 50 17.14 -8.68 9.67
CA ILE A 50 17.08 -7.31 10.20
C ILE A 50 16.05 -7.19 11.33
N SER A 51 16.39 -6.46 12.39
CA SER A 51 15.49 -6.22 13.52
C SER A 51 14.27 -5.38 13.12
N LEU A 52 13.16 -5.52 13.87
CA LEU A 52 11.95 -4.71 13.64
C LEU A 52 12.23 -3.20 13.71
N LYS A 53 13.09 -2.79 14.65
CA LYS A 53 13.46 -1.38 14.86
C LYS A 53 14.21 -0.80 13.66
N GLU A 54 15.10 -1.58 13.05
CA GLU A 54 15.81 -1.18 11.84
C GLU A 54 14.87 -1.12 10.62
N LYS A 55 13.95 -2.09 10.49
CA LYS A 55 12.92 -2.07 9.44
C LYS A 55 12.07 -0.79 9.49
N LEU A 56 11.68 -0.36 10.69
CA LEU A 56 10.88 0.87 10.87
C LEU A 56 11.65 2.15 10.54
N ARG A 57 12.98 2.16 10.69
CA ARG A 57 13.83 3.32 10.36
C ARG A 57 14.11 3.45 8.86
N ASN A 58 14.10 2.35 8.13
CA ASN A 58 14.34 2.33 6.68
C ASN A 58 13.09 2.72 5.88
N VAL A 59 12.54 3.92 6.16
CA VAL A 59 11.40 4.46 5.40
C VAL A 59 11.86 4.78 3.97
N LEU A 60 11.10 4.29 3.00
CA LEU A 60 11.33 4.57 1.59
C LEU A 60 11.22 6.07 1.27
N PRO A 61 12.15 6.62 0.46
CA PRO A 61 12.00 7.96 -0.09
C PRO A 61 10.66 8.07 -0.84
N GLY A 62 9.80 8.99 -0.41
CA GLY A 62 8.47 9.21 -1.01
C GLY A 62 7.33 8.41 -0.39
N MET A 63 7.59 7.59 0.64
CA MET A 63 6.54 6.94 1.43
C MET A 63 6.29 7.69 2.75
N LEU A 64 5.02 7.86 3.11
CA LEU A 64 4.68 8.44 4.40
C LEU A 64 5.04 7.46 5.53
N SER A 65 5.67 7.97 6.58
CA SER A 65 6.17 7.17 7.70
C SER A 65 5.10 6.29 8.34
N TYR A 66 3.88 6.81 8.52
CA TYR A 66 2.77 6.04 9.10
C TYR A 66 2.34 4.88 8.19
N GLN A 67 2.36 5.06 6.86
CA GLN A 67 2.01 4.00 5.91
C GLN A 67 3.04 2.87 5.92
N TRP A 68 4.32 3.26 6.06
CA TRP A 68 5.43 2.32 6.18
C TRP A 68 5.32 1.51 7.47
N GLU A 69 5.10 2.20 8.59
CA GLU A 69 4.93 1.56 9.89
C GLU A 69 3.79 0.55 9.89
N ASP A 70 2.63 0.90 9.35
CA ASP A 70 1.48 0.00 9.18
C ASP A 70 1.84 -1.26 8.38
N ALA A 71 2.56 -1.10 7.26
CA ALA A 71 2.96 -2.21 6.40
C ALA A 71 3.95 -3.15 7.12
N VAL A 72 4.96 -2.58 7.79
CA VAL A 72 5.96 -3.33 8.55
C VAL A 72 5.30 -4.07 9.71
N ARG A 73 4.40 -3.44 10.45
CA ARG A 73 3.63 -4.09 11.53
C ARG A 73 2.80 -5.24 10.99
N PHE A 74 2.09 -5.04 9.88
CA PHE A 74 1.30 -6.09 9.22
C PHE A 74 2.13 -7.29 8.75
N TRP A 75 3.35 -7.08 8.25
CA TRP A 75 4.21 -8.20 7.85
C TRP A 75 4.86 -8.94 9.02
N ASN A 76 5.02 -8.27 10.17
CA ASN A 76 5.59 -8.85 11.38
C ASN A 76 4.53 -9.43 12.33
N SER A 77 3.25 -9.05 12.19
CA SER A 77 2.17 -9.74 12.90
C SER A 77 2.12 -11.18 12.42
N LYS A 78 2.34 -12.13 13.33
CA LYS A 78 2.10 -13.55 13.07
C LYS A 78 0.64 -13.72 12.63
N LYS A 79 0.42 -14.52 11.59
CA LYS A 79 -0.90 -15.09 11.31
C LYS A 79 -1.21 -16.19 12.32
#